data_AF-A0A2V5M4G3-F1
#
_entry.id   AF-A0A2V5M4G3-F1
#
_cell.length_a   1.000
_cell.length_b   1.000
_cell.length_c   1.000
_cell.angle_alpha   90.00
_cell.angle_beta   90.00
_cell.angle_gamma   90.00
#
_symmetry.space_group_name_H-M   'P 1'
#
loop_
_entity.id
_entity.type
_entity.pdbx_description
1 polymer ?
#
loop_
_entity_poly.entity_id
_entity_poly.type
_entity_poly.pdbx_seq_one_letter_code
_entity_poly.pdbx_strand_id
1 'polypeptide(L)'
;SWSPRHYRNTVSALNELGVDLIEQPFPADADDVLETLEHPIPVCADESCHTTIDLPHLKNRYEAINIKLDKTGGLTEALQVYQRAREDNFKILIGCMVCTSLSIAPARLLAGNADWVDLDGPLLLTRDRDNGLPYRSGRIGMPARELWG
;
A
#
# COMPACT_ATOMS: atom_id res chain seq x y z
N SER A 1 3.57 -14.16 -8.15
CA SER A 1 2.19 -14.52 -7.80
C SER A 1 2.13 -15.92 -7.22
N TRP A 2 1.13 -16.18 -6.38
CA TRP A 2 0.85 -17.48 -5.79
C TRP A 2 -0.21 -18.24 -6.60
N SER A 3 -0.29 -19.55 -6.38
CA SER A 3 -1.44 -20.36 -6.81
C SER A 3 -2.41 -20.55 -5.64
N PRO A 4 -3.70 -20.85 -5.88
CA PRO A 4 -4.65 -21.13 -4.81
C PRO A 4 -4.21 -22.26 -3.88
N ARG A 5 -3.52 -23.28 -4.44
CA ARG A 5 -2.94 -24.37 -3.64
C ARG A 5 -1.82 -23.86 -2.73
N HIS A 6 -0.94 -22.99 -3.23
CA HIS A 6 0.11 -22.41 -2.42
C HIS A 6 -0.45 -21.53 -1.30
N TYR A 7 -1.42 -20.67 -1.62
CA TYR A 7 -2.09 -19.81 -0.63
C TYR A 7 -2.65 -20.63 0.54
N ARG A 8 -3.46 -21.65 0.26
CA ARG A 8 -4.05 -22.52 1.31
C ARG A 8 -3.01 -23.23 2.16
N ASN A 9 -1.87 -23.60 1.58
CA ASN A 9 -0.82 -24.33 2.29
C ASN A 9 0.08 -23.42 3.14
N THR A 10 0.17 -22.13 2.83
CA THR A 10 1.15 -21.21 3.43
C THR A 10 0.51 -20.27 4.45
N VAL A 11 -0.72 -19.82 4.19
CA VAL A 11 -1.34 -18.71 4.95
C VAL A 11 -1.58 -19.06 6.42
N SER A 12 -1.92 -20.31 6.75
CA SER A 12 -2.05 -20.75 8.15
C SER A 12 -0.73 -20.58 8.91
N ALA A 13 0.39 -20.99 8.30
CA ALA A 13 1.70 -20.87 8.92
C ALA A 13 2.14 -19.40 9.05
N LEU A 14 1.84 -18.56 8.06
CA LEU A 14 2.10 -17.12 8.16
C LEU A 14 1.30 -16.48 9.30
N ASN A 15 0.06 -16.92 9.50
CA ASN A 15 -0.79 -16.41 10.57
C ASN A 15 -0.24 -16.81 11.95
N GLU A 16 0.23 -18.05 12.10
CA GLU A 16 0.92 -18.52 13.31
C GLU A 16 2.21 -17.74 13.60
N LEU A 17 2.90 -17.26 12.55
CA LEU A 17 4.09 -16.41 12.67
C LEU A 17 3.78 -14.93 12.96
N GLY A 18 2.50 -14.55 13.02
CA GLY A 18 2.07 -13.17 13.30
C GLY A 18 2.27 -12.22 12.13
N VAL A 19 2.19 -12.71 10.88
CA VAL A 19 2.14 -11.85 9.69
C VAL A 19 0.86 -11.02 9.71
N ASP A 20 0.98 -9.70 9.57
CA ASP A 20 -0.12 -8.75 9.75
C ASP A 20 -0.89 -8.43 8.45
N LEU A 21 -0.24 -8.60 7.30
CA LEU A 21 -0.80 -8.25 5.99
C LEU A 21 -0.21 -9.13 4.87
N ILE A 22 -1.04 -9.55 3.92
CA ILE A 22 -0.60 -10.18 2.66
C ILE A 22 -0.94 -9.23 1.51
N GLU A 23 0.06 -8.75 0.79
CA GLU A 23 -0.12 -7.86 -0.35
C GLU A 23 -0.13 -8.64 -1.68
N GLN A 24 -1.15 -8.38 -2.50
CA GLN A 24 -1.34 -8.88 -3.86
C GLN A 24 -0.86 -10.34 -4.09
N PRO A 25 -1.49 -11.35 -3.45
CA PRO A 25 -1.06 -12.74 -3.62
C PRO A 25 -1.28 -13.26 -5.05
N PHE A 26 -2.24 -12.73 -5.80
CA PHE A 26 -2.62 -13.18 -7.14
C PHE A 26 -2.47 -12.06 -8.19
N PRO A 27 -2.27 -12.40 -9.49
CA PRO A 27 -2.27 -11.40 -10.55
C PRO A 27 -3.60 -10.62 -10.57
N ALA A 28 -3.55 -9.33 -10.90
CA ALA A 28 -4.73 -8.46 -10.87
C ALA A 28 -5.85 -8.88 -11.83
N ASP A 29 -5.52 -9.61 -12.89
CA ASP A 29 -6.46 -10.18 -13.85
C ASP A 29 -6.89 -11.63 -13.52
N ALA A 30 -6.44 -12.17 -12.38
CA ALA A 30 -6.68 -13.54 -11.96
C ALA A 30 -6.78 -13.67 -10.42
N ASP A 31 -7.51 -12.76 -9.79
CA ASP A 31 -7.69 -12.66 -8.33
C ASP A 31 -9.12 -13.00 -7.85
N ASP A 32 -10.00 -13.48 -8.73
CA ASP A 32 -11.38 -13.89 -8.45
C ASP A 32 -11.48 -14.97 -7.36
N VAL A 33 -10.46 -15.82 -7.25
CA VAL A 33 -10.38 -16.86 -6.23
C VAL A 33 -10.44 -16.31 -4.80
N LEU A 34 -10.05 -15.04 -4.57
CA LEU A 34 -10.12 -14.38 -3.27
C LEU A 34 -11.55 -14.23 -2.74
N GLU A 35 -12.58 -14.23 -3.61
CA GLU A 35 -13.98 -14.19 -3.15
C GLU A 35 -14.38 -15.44 -2.34
N THR A 36 -13.62 -16.53 -2.48
CA THR A 36 -13.95 -17.84 -1.89
C THR A 36 -12.90 -18.38 -0.94
N LEU A 37 -11.69 -17.79 -0.94
CA LEU A 37 -10.64 -18.18 -0.02
C LEU A 37 -10.88 -17.56 1.36
N GLU A 38 -10.48 -18.26 2.41
CA GLU A 38 -10.45 -17.68 3.74
C GLU A 38 -9.27 -16.72 3.88
N HIS A 39 -9.50 -15.57 4.52
CA HIS A 39 -8.50 -14.54 4.77
C HIS A 39 -8.20 -14.45 6.28
N PRO A 40 -7.49 -15.43 6.88
CA PRO A 40 -7.11 -15.34 8.29
C PRO A 40 -6.11 -14.20 8.54
N ILE A 41 -5.39 -13.77 7.49
CA ILE A 41 -4.61 -12.52 7.45
C ILE A 41 -5.29 -11.62 6.42
N PRO A 42 -5.47 -10.30 6.69
CA PRO A 42 -6.03 -9.37 5.72
C PRO A 42 -5.24 -9.37 4.39
N VAL A 43 -5.97 -9.34 3.28
CA VAL A 43 -5.39 -9.26 1.94
C VAL A 43 -5.50 -7.83 1.42
N CYS A 44 -4.37 -7.31 0.91
CA CYS A 44 -4.22 -5.94 0.42
C CYS A 44 -4.10 -5.92 -1.11
N ALA A 45 -4.91 -5.09 -1.77
CA ALA A 45 -4.79 -4.86 -3.22
C ALA A 45 -3.70 -3.81 -3.50
N ASP A 46 -2.70 -4.18 -4.33
CA ASP A 46 -1.73 -3.24 -4.90
C ASP A 46 -1.97 -3.13 -6.41
N GLU A 47 -1.52 -4.10 -7.19
CA GLU A 47 -1.72 -4.13 -8.65
C GLU A 47 -3.21 -4.14 -9.05
N SER A 48 -4.12 -4.63 -8.21
CA SER A 48 -5.57 -4.59 -8.51
C SER A 48 -6.22 -3.21 -8.25
N CYS A 49 -5.52 -2.26 -7.63
CA CYS A 49 -6.08 -0.96 -7.22
C CYS A 49 -5.20 0.21 -7.69
N HIS A 50 -5.68 1.01 -8.65
CA HIS A 50 -4.92 2.17 -9.13
C HIS A 50 -5.57 3.50 -8.75
N THR A 51 -6.88 3.62 -8.98
CA THR A 51 -7.68 4.85 -8.84
C THR A 51 -9.02 4.55 -8.19
N THR A 52 -9.83 5.59 -7.97
CA THR A 52 -11.18 5.44 -7.38
C THR A 52 -12.11 4.54 -8.19
N ILE A 53 -11.89 4.44 -9.50
CA ILE A 53 -12.70 3.62 -10.42
C ILE A 53 -12.57 2.12 -10.12
N ASP A 54 -11.46 1.72 -9.50
CA ASP A 54 -11.15 0.32 -9.21
C ASP A 54 -11.82 -0.19 -7.92
N LEU A 55 -12.18 0.70 -6.99
CA LEU A 55 -12.70 0.31 -5.67
C LEU A 55 -13.92 -0.62 -5.71
N PRO A 56 -14.91 -0.46 -6.63
CA PRO A 56 -16.06 -1.34 -6.68
C PRO A 56 -15.73 -2.82 -6.91
N HIS A 57 -14.73 -3.17 -7.73
CA HIS A 57 -14.40 -4.56 -8.04
C HIS A 57 -13.56 -5.24 -6.96
N LEU A 58 -12.95 -4.47 -6.06
CA LEU A 58 -12.15 -5.00 -4.95
C LEU A 58 -13.00 -5.52 -3.80
N LYS A 59 -14.28 -5.13 -3.76
CA LYS A 59 -15.22 -5.55 -2.73
C LYS A 59 -15.36 -7.08 -2.73
N ASN A 60 -15.36 -7.67 -1.55
CA ASN A 60 -15.37 -9.12 -1.30
C ASN A 60 -14.08 -9.88 -1.68
N ARG A 61 -13.04 -9.20 -2.18
CA ARG A 61 -11.74 -9.81 -2.48
C ARG A 61 -10.62 -9.31 -1.58
N TYR A 62 -10.73 -8.08 -1.08
CA TYR A 62 -9.67 -7.41 -0.32
C TYR A 62 -10.22 -6.73 0.92
N GLU A 63 -9.46 -6.77 2.01
CA GLU A 63 -9.74 -6.02 3.24
C GLU A 63 -8.97 -4.69 3.28
N ALA A 64 -7.88 -4.58 2.50
CA ALA A 64 -7.03 -3.40 2.46
C ALA A 64 -6.68 -2.99 1.03
N ILE A 65 -6.28 -1.74 0.85
CA ILE A 65 -5.71 -1.25 -0.41
C ILE A 65 -4.37 -0.54 -0.17
N ASN A 66 -3.45 -0.69 -1.12
CA ASN A 66 -2.20 0.04 -1.17
C ASN A 66 -2.34 1.27 -2.08
N ILE A 67 -2.34 2.46 -1.51
CA ILE A 67 -2.39 3.72 -2.26
C ILE A 67 -0.96 4.18 -2.56
N LYS A 68 -0.61 4.27 -3.84
CA LYS A 68 0.68 4.79 -4.32
C LYS A 68 0.45 5.95 -5.26
N LEU A 69 1.19 7.06 -5.10
CA LEU A 69 1.02 8.24 -5.93
C LEU A 69 1.28 7.96 -7.42
N ASP A 70 2.21 7.06 -7.73
CA ASP A 70 2.52 6.63 -9.10
C ASP A 70 1.33 5.93 -9.78
N LYS A 71 0.49 5.23 -9.02
CA LYS A 71 -0.71 4.56 -9.55
C LYS A 71 -1.88 5.51 -9.70
N THR A 72 -2.06 6.41 -8.72
CA THR A 72 -3.15 7.38 -8.71
C THR A 72 -2.90 8.55 -9.67
N GLY A 73 -1.69 8.69 -10.20
CA GLY A 73 -1.31 9.85 -11.00
C GLY A 73 -1.15 11.13 -10.17
N GLY A 74 -0.83 10.99 -8.88
CA GLY A 74 -0.51 12.10 -7.98
C GLY A 74 -1.43 12.22 -6.75
N LEU A 75 -1.13 13.24 -5.94
CA LEU A 75 -1.75 13.46 -4.62
C LEU A 75 -3.27 13.71 -4.69
N THR A 76 -3.74 14.40 -5.73
CA THR A 76 -5.16 14.78 -5.85
C THR A 76 -6.06 13.56 -5.94
N GLU A 77 -5.75 12.60 -6.82
CA GLU A 77 -6.51 11.36 -6.92
C GLU A 77 -6.26 10.46 -5.70
N ALA A 78 -5.04 10.43 -5.16
CA ALA A 78 -4.76 9.65 -3.95
C ALA A 78 -5.62 10.06 -2.75
N LEU A 79 -5.92 11.35 -2.59
CA LEU A 79 -6.86 11.85 -1.58
C LEU A 79 -8.29 11.35 -1.83
N GLN A 80 -8.73 11.29 -3.08
CA GLN A 80 -10.05 10.77 -3.45
C GLN A 80 -10.15 9.26 -3.19
N VAL A 81 -9.13 8.49 -3.60
CA VAL A 81 -9.03 7.05 -3.30
C VAL A 81 -9.07 6.82 -1.80
N TYR A 82 -8.26 7.55 -1.03
CA TYR A 82 -8.21 7.44 0.42
C TYR A 82 -9.59 7.65 1.05
N GLN A 83 -10.27 8.75 0.70
CA GLN A 83 -11.59 9.05 1.25
C GLN A 83 -12.60 7.96 0.88
N ARG A 84 -12.67 7.60 -0.40
CA ARG A 84 -13.67 6.64 -0.88
C ARG A 84 -13.44 5.24 -0.32
N ALA A 85 -12.19 4.82 -0.22
CA ALA A 85 -11.84 3.53 0.36
C ALA A 85 -12.21 3.44 1.84
N ARG A 86 -12.03 4.53 2.60
CA ARG A 86 -12.50 4.61 4.00
C ARG A 86 -14.03 4.54 4.10
N GLU A 87 -14.76 5.21 3.21
CA GLU A 87 -16.24 5.10 3.13
C GLU A 87 -16.68 3.65 2.84
N ASP A 88 -15.92 2.94 2.02
CA ASP A 88 -16.14 1.53 1.69
C ASP A 88 -15.54 0.55 2.74
N ASN A 89 -15.04 1.06 3.87
CA ASN A 89 -14.46 0.31 5.01
C ASN A 89 -13.17 -0.46 4.71
N PHE A 90 -12.43 -0.11 3.65
CA PHE A 90 -11.09 -0.65 3.44
C PHE A 90 -10.10 -0.13 4.50
N LYS A 91 -9.20 -1.00 4.92
CA LYS A 91 -7.96 -0.58 5.57
C LYS A 91 -7.00 0.02 4.54
N ILE A 92 -6.12 0.90 4.98
CA ILE A 92 -5.25 1.68 4.09
C ILE A 92 -3.79 1.40 4.39
N LEU A 93 -3.08 0.93 3.38
CA LEU A 93 -1.63 0.97 3.27
C LEU A 93 -1.26 2.16 2.36
N ILE A 94 -0.32 3.00 2.80
CA ILE A 94 0.27 4.04 1.93
C ILE A 94 1.64 3.57 1.49
N GLY A 95 1.76 3.21 0.21
CA GLY A 95 2.98 2.68 -0.39
C GLY A 95 3.74 3.67 -1.26
N CYS A 96 4.89 3.23 -1.75
CA CYS A 96 5.66 3.93 -2.76
C CYS A 96 6.27 2.97 -3.79
N MET A 97 6.85 3.55 -4.85
CA MET A 97 7.83 2.87 -5.68
C MET A 97 9.23 3.05 -5.07
N VAL A 98 10.23 2.34 -5.60
CA VAL A 98 11.64 2.70 -5.36
C VAL A 98 11.88 4.10 -5.92
N CYS A 99 12.00 5.09 -5.04
CA CYS A 99 11.98 6.50 -5.41
C CYS A 99 12.80 7.36 -4.45
N THR A 100 13.08 8.60 -4.85
CA THR A 100 13.76 9.58 -3.99
C THR A 100 12.80 10.18 -2.96
N SER A 101 13.32 10.83 -1.91
CA SER A 101 12.49 11.49 -0.88
C SER A 101 11.47 12.49 -1.44
N LEU A 102 11.71 13.03 -2.63
CA LEU A 102 10.78 13.95 -3.31
C LEU A 102 9.40 13.32 -3.55
N SER A 103 9.33 12.03 -3.92
CA SER A 103 8.04 11.36 -4.15
C SER A 103 7.35 10.98 -2.85
N ILE A 104 8.14 10.69 -1.79
CA ILE A 104 7.61 10.34 -0.47
C ILE A 104 7.01 11.57 0.23
N ALA A 105 7.57 12.76 0.03
CA ALA A 105 7.13 13.99 0.71
C ALA A 105 5.62 14.26 0.60
N PRO A 106 4.98 14.25 -0.60
CA PRO A 106 3.53 14.35 -0.72
C PRO A 106 2.79 13.12 -0.19
N ALA A 107 3.31 11.90 -0.42
CA ALA A 107 2.64 10.66 0.00
C ALA A 107 2.47 10.58 1.53
N ARG A 108 3.46 11.10 2.27
CA ARG A 108 3.45 11.21 3.73
C ARG A 108 2.21 11.92 4.28
N LEU A 109 1.61 12.85 3.53
CA LEU A 109 0.40 13.56 3.97
C LEU A 109 -0.77 12.61 4.23
N LEU A 110 -0.81 11.47 3.54
CA LEU A 110 -1.84 10.43 3.71
C LEU A 110 -1.51 9.47 4.86
N ALA A 111 -0.24 9.38 5.27
CA ALA A 111 0.25 8.38 6.21
C ALA A 111 -0.21 8.59 7.67
N GLY A 112 -0.65 9.80 8.04
CA GLY A 112 -0.97 10.15 9.43
C GLY A 112 -2.08 9.32 10.07
N ASN A 113 -3.02 8.80 9.26
CA ASN A 113 -4.14 7.96 9.69
C ASN A 113 -4.22 6.65 8.89
N ALA A 114 -3.12 6.22 8.26
CA ALA A 114 -3.07 4.94 7.56
C ALA A 114 -2.92 3.79 8.57
N ASP A 115 -3.40 2.60 8.19
CA ASP A 115 -3.23 1.38 8.98
C ASP A 115 -1.79 0.86 8.85
N TRP A 116 -1.22 0.97 7.65
CA TRP A 116 0.18 0.66 7.36
C TRP A 116 0.84 1.73 6.48
N VAL A 117 2.16 1.81 6.53
CA VAL A 117 2.96 2.76 5.77
C VAL A 117 4.20 2.05 5.22
N ASP A 118 4.31 2.02 3.89
CA ASP A 118 5.44 1.52 3.13
C ASP A 118 6.05 2.66 2.28
N LEU A 119 6.74 3.57 2.97
CA LEU A 119 7.33 4.78 2.41
C LEU A 119 8.85 4.75 2.56
N ASP A 120 9.48 3.64 2.20
CA ASP A 120 10.91 3.38 2.42
C ASP A 120 11.77 3.51 1.15
N GLY A 121 11.16 3.82 0.00
CA GLY A 121 11.84 3.93 -1.30
C GLY A 121 13.22 4.61 -1.26
N PRO A 122 13.41 5.75 -0.56
CA PRO A 122 14.71 6.42 -0.47
C PRO A 122 15.78 5.60 0.26
N LEU A 123 15.40 4.76 1.22
CA LEU A 123 16.31 3.89 1.97
C LEU A 123 16.89 2.77 1.11
N LEU A 124 16.23 2.46 -0.01
CA LEU A 124 16.70 1.48 -0.99
C LEU A 124 17.70 2.06 -1.99
N LEU A 125 17.91 3.39 -1.98
CA LEU A 125 18.81 4.07 -2.90
C LEU A 125 20.22 4.21 -2.32
N THR A 126 21.25 4.05 -3.17
CA THR A 126 22.64 4.39 -2.80
C THR A 126 22.82 5.89 -2.54
N ARG A 127 22.02 6.73 -3.21
CA ARG A 127 22.03 8.18 -3.05
C ARG A 127 20.62 8.74 -3.25
N ASP A 128 20.16 9.47 -2.25
CA ASP A 128 18.92 10.25 -2.30
C ASP A 128 19.23 11.74 -2.61
N ARG A 129 18.20 12.58 -2.66
CA ARG A 129 18.35 14.04 -2.87
C ARG A 129 19.01 14.72 -1.68
N ASP A 130 19.66 15.85 -1.95
CA ASP A 130 19.99 16.82 -0.91
C ASP A 130 18.71 17.26 -0.18
N ASN A 131 18.78 17.47 1.13
CA ASN A 131 17.62 17.74 1.98
C ASN A 131 16.53 16.65 1.94
N GLY A 132 16.92 15.39 1.72
CA GLY A 132 16.02 14.23 1.79
C GLY A 132 15.28 14.09 3.12
N LEU A 133 14.25 13.26 3.14
CA LEU A 133 13.42 13.05 4.32
C LEU A 133 14.24 12.42 5.45
N PRO A 134 14.07 12.90 6.70
CA PRO A 134 14.72 12.27 7.83
C PRO A 134 13.98 10.98 8.23
N TYR A 135 14.71 9.86 8.20
CA TYR A 135 14.29 8.59 8.77
C TYR A 135 15.01 8.36 10.10
N ARG A 136 14.26 8.17 11.19
CA ARG A 136 14.80 7.99 12.56
C ARG A 136 13.93 6.99 13.32
N SER A 137 14.54 5.92 13.82
CA SER A 137 13.87 4.93 14.70
C SER A 137 12.54 4.42 14.16
N GLY A 138 12.50 4.06 12.87
CA GLY A 138 11.28 3.55 12.20
C GLY A 138 10.23 4.63 11.91
N ARG A 139 10.56 5.92 12.00
CA ARG A 139 9.64 7.04 11.75
C ARG A 139 10.18 7.95 10.65
N ILE A 140 9.25 8.48 9.86
CA ILE A 140 9.49 9.47 8.81
C ILE A 140 9.19 10.86 9.39
N GLY A 141 10.17 11.76 9.38
CA GLY A 141 9.97 13.13 9.84
C GLY A 141 9.34 14.04 8.79
N MET A 142 9.32 15.35 9.09
CA MET A 142 8.76 16.34 8.18
C MET A 142 9.74 16.67 7.05
N PRO A 143 9.25 16.83 5.81
CA PRO A 143 10.09 17.34 4.72
C PRO A 143 10.52 18.78 4.99
N ALA A 144 11.72 19.13 4.53
CA ALA A 144 12.16 20.52 4.45
C ALA A 144 11.47 21.22 3.26
N ARG A 145 11.29 22.54 3.31
CA ARG A 145 10.66 23.31 2.21
C ARG A 145 11.47 23.26 0.93
N GLU A 146 12.79 23.11 1.08
CA GLU A 146 13.74 22.94 -0.02
C GLU A 146 13.53 21.62 -0.77
N LEU A 147 12.91 20.62 -0.12
CA LEU A 147 12.56 19.35 -0.75
C LEU A 147 11.21 19.47 -1.48
N TRP A 148 10.14 19.75 -0.72
CA TRP A 148 8.77 19.83 -1.24
C TRP A 148 7.80 20.38 -0.18
N GLY A 149 6.96 21.36 -0.57
CA GLY A 149 5.98 22.04 0.31
C GLY A 149 6.58 23.19 1.12
#